data_AF-A0A182FDR5-F1
#
_entry.id   AF-A0A182FDR5-F1
#
_cell.length_a   1.000
_cell.length_b   1.000
_cell.length_c   1.000
_cell.angle_alpha   90.00
_cell.angle_beta   90.00
_cell.angle_gamma   90.00
#
_symmetry.space_group_name_H-M   'P 1'
#
loop_
_entity.id
_entity.type
_entity.pdbx_description
1 polymer ?
#
loop_
_entity_poly.entity_id
_entity_poly.type
_entity_poly.pdbx_seq_one_letter_code
_entity_poly.pdbx_strand_id
1 'polypeptide(L)'
;MTPSSELGSLDTSKIDYLLGLFDYDHLPFSADFEGQQNVPTPRLVQMVHYSLEMLQKPEHKEGFLLFVEDGNIRRAHQHNKARKALEQVRHYATAFNMAKMMGSEQNTLFISMNDIGSTLSLPGFPARNSDMVSAPAGTSDADSLPYLGLSYATGPSYSSFYRTNQGRLDPVSVVEGTTNAHERTCPASVPMAEGVDGGEDASVYAAGPWAFMLSGGYEQHFIAHTIAFASCMDGACDGAASITLSMAALAAVFLTKLFA
;
A
#
# COMPACT_ATOMS: atom_id res chain seq x y z
N MET A 1 9.96 20.13 14.15
CA MET A 1 9.75 18.79 13.56
C MET A 1 10.42 17.79 14.48
N THR A 2 9.73 16.70 14.82
CA THR A 2 10.26 15.65 15.70
C THR A 2 11.29 14.83 14.92
N PRO A 3 12.55 14.70 15.38
CA PRO A 3 13.55 13.89 14.69
C PRO A 3 13.26 12.39 14.88
N SER A 4 13.63 11.58 13.89
CA SER A 4 13.55 10.11 13.94
C SER A 4 14.19 9.50 15.20
N SER A 5 15.28 10.12 15.69
CA SER A 5 15.97 9.68 16.91
C SER A 5 15.12 9.81 18.17
N GLU A 6 14.20 10.77 18.23
CA GLU A 6 13.31 10.95 19.39
C GLU A 6 12.34 9.77 19.48
N LEU A 7 11.71 9.38 18.35
CA LEU A 7 10.89 8.17 18.26
C LEU A 7 11.69 6.93 18.69
N GLY A 8 12.91 6.78 18.17
CA GLY A 8 13.81 5.66 18.49
C GLY A 8 14.26 5.57 19.96
N SER A 9 14.06 6.64 20.73
CA SER A 9 14.45 6.72 22.15
C SER A 9 13.27 6.57 23.12
N LEU A 10 12.04 6.46 22.60
CA LEU A 10 10.85 6.35 23.43
C LEU A 10 10.83 5.03 24.18
N ASP A 11 10.48 5.12 25.47
CA ASP A 11 10.06 3.99 26.28
C ASP A 11 8.54 3.92 26.25
N THR A 12 8.00 3.11 25.34
CA THR A 12 6.56 2.97 25.11
C THR A 12 5.82 2.48 26.35
N SER A 13 6.48 1.80 27.29
CA SER A 13 5.88 1.32 28.54
C SER A 13 5.50 2.44 29.53
N LYS A 14 6.02 3.66 29.34
CA LYS A 14 5.87 4.78 30.28
C LYS A 14 4.93 5.90 29.81
N ILE A 15 4.32 5.75 28.65
CA ILE A 15 3.47 6.77 28.03
C ILE A 15 2.12 6.17 27.67
N ASP A 16 1.03 6.92 27.80
CA ASP A 16 -0.30 6.42 27.43
C ASP A 16 -0.69 6.80 25.99
N TYR A 17 -0.16 7.94 25.52
CA TYR A 17 -0.47 8.52 24.21
C TYR A 17 0.82 8.90 23.47
N LEU A 18 0.79 8.77 22.14
CA LEU A 18 1.90 9.14 21.27
C LEU A 18 1.38 9.93 20.06
N LEU A 19 1.90 11.13 19.86
CA LEU A 19 1.71 11.94 18.64
C LEU A 19 3.08 12.22 18.02
N GLY A 20 3.32 11.70 16.82
CA GLY A 20 4.56 11.94 16.07
C GLY A 20 4.29 12.73 14.79
N LEU A 21 4.81 13.96 14.72
CA LEU A 21 4.76 14.82 13.53
C LEU A 21 6.19 15.06 13.03
N PHE A 22 6.60 14.29 12.04
CA PHE A 22 8.01 14.22 11.60
C PHE A 22 8.34 15.13 10.42
N ASP A 23 7.33 15.66 9.72
CA ASP A 23 7.49 16.70 8.70
C ASP A 23 6.48 17.85 8.89
N TYR A 24 6.70 18.98 8.22
CA TYR A 24 5.77 20.11 8.16
C TYR A 24 4.58 19.79 7.24
N ASP A 25 4.83 18.98 6.21
CA ASP A 25 3.83 18.53 5.24
C ASP A 25 3.95 17.01 5.06
N HIS A 26 4.14 16.52 3.83
CA HIS A 26 4.30 15.10 3.57
C HIS A 26 5.69 14.60 3.97
N LEU A 27 5.76 13.39 4.52
CA LEU A 27 7.04 12.70 4.68
C LEU A 27 7.72 12.52 3.32
N PRO A 28 9.06 12.58 3.27
CA PRO A 28 9.79 12.45 2.01
C PRO A 28 9.78 11.00 1.52
N PHE A 29 10.13 10.76 0.25
CA PHE A 29 10.12 9.42 -0.32
C PHE A 29 11.22 8.55 0.29
N SER A 30 10.96 7.25 0.50
CA SER A 30 11.99 6.34 1.05
C SER A 30 13.21 6.23 0.14
N ALA A 31 13.00 6.30 -1.18
CA ALA A 31 14.06 6.28 -2.19
C ALA A 31 15.04 7.46 -2.09
N ASP A 32 14.64 8.59 -1.48
CA ASP A 32 15.50 9.78 -1.35
C ASP A 32 16.57 9.62 -0.27
N PHE A 33 16.42 8.63 0.61
CA PHE A 33 17.38 8.34 1.68
C PHE A 33 17.85 6.89 1.67
N GLU A 34 17.71 6.20 0.54
CA GLU A 34 18.21 4.85 0.38
C GLU A 34 19.71 4.80 0.68
N GLY A 35 20.13 3.86 1.54
CA GLY A 35 21.53 3.73 1.98
C GLY A 35 21.98 4.73 3.06
N GLN A 36 21.15 5.70 3.44
CA GLN A 36 21.48 6.64 4.52
C GLN A 36 21.08 6.06 5.89
N GLN A 37 22.00 6.13 6.85
CA GLN A 37 21.73 5.72 8.24
C GLN A 37 21.07 6.84 9.06
N ASN A 38 21.41 8.10 8.78
CA ASN A 38 20.91 9.26 9.52
C ASN A 38 19.84 9.99 8.70
N VAL A 39 18.61 9.50 8.75
CA VAL A 39 17.46 10.11 8.08
C VAL A 39 16.68 10.95 9.09
N PRO A 40 16.26 12.19 8.75
CA PRO A 40 15.58 13.08 9.69
C PRO A 40 14.21 12.57 10.12
N THR A 41 13.52 11.80 9.27
CA THR A 41 12.19 11.23 9.51
C THR A 41 12.27 9.71 9.72
N PRO A 42 11.37 9.13 10.53
CA PRO A 42 11.30 7.68 10.69
C PRO A 42 10.77 7.02 9.42
N ARG A 43 11.19 5.77 9.19
CA ARG A 43 10.62 4.91 8.15
C ARG A 43 9.24 4.42 8.58
N LEU A 44 8.37 4.09 7.62
CA LEU A 44 7.02 3.60 7.92
C LEU A 44 7.04 2.35 8.80
N VAL A 45 8.02 1.45 8.56
CA VAL A 45 8.21 0.26 9.40
C VAL A 45 8.48 0.60 10.88
N GLN A 46 9.20 1.68 11.18
CA GLN A 46 9.45 2.13 12.55
C GLN A 46 8.17 2.71 13.15
N MET A 47 7.43 3.52 12.39
CA MET A 47 6.15 4.05 12.85
C MET A 47 5.15 2.93 13.15
N VAL A 48 5.04 1.90 12.30
CA VAL A 48 4.21 0.72 12.56
C VAL A 48 4.67 -0.03 13.81
N HIS A 49 5.97 -0.23 13.98
CA HIS A 49 6.52 -0.91 15.16
C HIS A 49 6.11 -0.20 16.47
N TYR A 50 6.38 1.10 16.58
CA TYR A 50 6.03 1.88 17.79
C TYR A 50 4.52 2.00 17.98
N SER A 51 3.74 2.13 16.91
CA SER A 51 2.27 2.12 17.00
C SER A 51 1.76 0.80 17.56
N LEU A 52 2.31 -0.34 17.14
CA LEU A 52 1.91 -1.65 17.66
C LEU A 52 2.38 -1.86 19.11
N GLU A 53 3.58 -1.41 19.49
CA GLU A 53 3.99 -1.42 20.90
C GLU A 53 3.02 -0.64 21.79
N MET A 54 2.50 0.50 21.32
CA MET A 54 1.51 1.28 22.04
C MET A 54 0.14 0.58 22.09
N LEU A 55 -0.33 0.06 20.95
CA LEU A 55 -1.68 -0.51 20.82
C LEU A 55 -1.83 -1.92 21.39
N GLN A 56 -0.73 -2.68 21.50
CA GLN A 56 -0.73 -4.05 22.03
C GLN A 56 -0.48 -4.12 23.55
N LYS A 57 -0.51 -2.97 24.23
CA LYS A 57 -0.31 -2.94 25.68
C LYS A 57 -1.33 -3.79 26.44
N PRO A 58 -0.94 -4.42 27.57
CA PRO A 58 -1.81 -5.31 28.33
C PRO A 58 -3.11 -4.66 28.82
N GLU A 59 -3.14 -3.33 28.96
CA GLU A 59 -4.32 -2.56 29.35
C GLU A 59 -5.37 -2.51 28.22
N HIS A 60 -5.00 -2.70 26.95
CA HIS A 60 -5.88 -2.67 25.78
C HIS A 60 -6.51 -4.04 25.49
N LYS A 61 -7.37 -4.49 26.40
CA LYS A 61 -8.02 -5.81 26.33
C LYS A 61 -9.09 -5.95 25.25
N GLU A 62 -9.69 -4.83 24.83
CA GLU A 62 -10.73 -4.78 23.80
C GLU A 62 -10.16 -4.77 22.36
N GLY A 63 -8.84 -4.90 22.22
CA GLY A 63 -8.14 -4.84 20.94
C GLY A 63 -7.92 -3.41 20.44
N PHE A 64 -7.58 -3.29 19.16
CA PHE A 64 -7.26 -2.02 18.52
C PHE A 64 -7.58 -2.05 17.03
N LEU A 65 -7.72 -0.85 16.45
CA LEU A 65 -7.68 -0.62 15.02
C LEU A 65 -6.44 0.19 14.70
N LEU A 66 -5.63 -0.28 13.75
CA LEU A 66 -4.46 0.44 13.24
C LEU A 66 -4.65 0.68 11.74
N PHE A 67 -4.67 1.95 11.36
CA PHE A 67 -4.65 2.38 9.96
C PHE A 67 -3.23 2.82 9.59
N VAL A 68 -2.70 2.29 8.49
CA VAL A 68 -1.35 2.57 8.01
C VAL A 68 -1.43 2.93 6.53
N GLU A 69 -0.89 4.09 6.17
CA GLU A 69 -0.91 4.61 4.80
C GLU A 69 0.51 4.95 4.34
N ASP A 70 0.84 4.62 3.09
CA ASP A 70 1.99 5.17 2.38
C ASP A 70 1.51 6.02 1.18
N GLY A 71 1.04 7.24 1.47
CA GLY A 71 0.49 8.16 0.48
C GLY A 71 1.52 8.61 -0.58
N ASN A 72 2.81 8.36 -0.36
CA ASN A 72 3.86 8.67 -1.32
C ASN A 72 3.80 7.76 -2.57
N ILE A 73 3.14 6.60 -2.52
CA ILE A 73 2.90 5.78 -3.72
C ILE A 73 2.12 6.58 -4.77
N ARG A 74 0.98 7.18 -4.37
CA ARG A 74 0.15 8.03 -5.23
C ARG A 74 0.92 9.25 -5.72
N ARG A 75 1.63 9.95 -4.83
CA ARG A 75 2.45 11.13 -5.20
C ARG A 75 3.49 10.79 -6.25
N ALA A 76 4.13 9.62 -6.18
CA ALA A 76 5.10 9.20 -7.20
C ALA A 76 4.44 8.95 -8.56
N HIS A 77 3.24 8.35 -8.59
CA HIS A 77 2.46 8.16 -9.82
C HIS A 77 2.01 9.49 -10.44
N GLN A 78 1.56 10.45 -9.64
CA GLN A 78 1.17 11.80 -10.10
C GLN A 78 2.34 12.55 -10.76
N HIS A 79 3.58 12.24 -10.38
CA HIS A 79 4.80 12.79 -11.01
C HIS A 79 5.37 11.89 -12.13
N ASN A 80 4.66 10.84 -12.53
CA ASN A 80 5.09 9.82 -13.49
C ASN A 80 6.43 9.13 -13.14
N LYS A 81 6.79 9.06 -11.85
CA LYS A 81 8.04 8.46 -11.35
C LYS A 81 7.82 7.00 -10.94
N ALA A 82 7.65 6.12 -11.93
CA ALA A 82 7.28 4.72 -11.67
C ALA A 82 8.28 3.97 -10.78
N ARG A 83 9.60 4.20 -10.94
CA ARG A 83 10.60 3.59 -10.05
C ARG A 83 10.37 3.97 -8.59
N LYS A 84 10.18 5.25 -8.33
CA LYS A 84 9.94 5.79 -6.98
C LYS A 84 8.63 5.25 -6.39
N ALA A 85 7.58 5.08 -7.21
CA ALA A 85 6.34 4.44 -6.78
C ALA A 85 6.55 2.97 -6.37
N LEU A 86 7.27 2.18 -7.17
CA LEU A 86 7.57 0.78 -6.86
C LEU A 86 8.43 0.62 -5.60
N GLU A 87 9.40 1.52 -5.39
CA GLU A 87 10.16 1.57 -4.14
C GLU A 87 9.30 1.92 -2.93
N GLN A 88 8.32 2.84 -3.08
CA GLN A 88 7.34 3.09 -2.02
C GLN A 88 6.44 1.88 -1.74
N VAL A 89 6.03 1.13 -2.77
CA VAL A 89 5.30 -0.14 -2.57
C VAL A 89 6.14 -1.13 -1.76
N ARG A 90 7.45 -1.24 -2.03
CA ARG A 90 8.38 -2.05 -1.22
C ARG A 90 8.50 -1.55 0.22
N HIS A 91 8.55 -0.23 0.41
CA HIS A 91 8.58 0.40 1.72
C HIS A 91 7.32 0.12 2.54
N TYR A 92 6.13 0.26 1.94
CA TYR A 92 4.85 -0.16 2.50
C TYR A 92 4.83 -1.66 2.84
N ALA A 93 5.24 -2.52 1.90
CA ALA A 93 5.25 -3.98 2.12
C ALA A 93 6.14 -4.39 3.30
N THR A 94 7.26 -3.68 3.51
CA THR A 94 8.13 -3.88 4.68
C THR A 94 7.41 -3.55 5.99
N ALA A 95 6.64 -2.45 6.03
CA ALA A 95 5.86 -2.06 7.18
C ALA A 95 4.67 -3.01 7.43
N PHE A 96 3.98 -3.44 6.39
CA PHE A 96 2.91 -4.44 6.48
C PHE A 96 3.43 -5.78 7.04
N ASN A 97 4.60 -6.22 6.57
CA ASN A 97 5.25 -7.42 7.11
C ASN A 97 5.64 -7.28 8.58
N MET A 98 6.07 -6.09 9.03
CA MET A 98 6.30 -5.82 10.46
C MET A 98 5.01 -6.01 11.27
N ALA A 99 3.89 -5.47 10.80
CA ALA A 99 2.61 -5.67 11.47
C ALA A 99 2.23 -7.16 11.56
N LYS A 100 2.46 -7.93 10.49
CA LYS A 100 2.24 -9.39 10.51
C LYS A 100 3.16 -10.15 11.47
N MET A 101 4.40 -9.69 11.66
CA MET A 101 5.33 -10.32 12.61
C MET A 101 4.99 -10.01 14.07
N MET A 102 4.39 -8.85 14.34
CA MET A 102 4.00 -8.42 15.69
C MET A 102 2.57 -8.84 16.06
N GLY A 103 1.71 -9.12 15.08
CA GLY A 103 0.36 -9.63 15.28
C GLY A 103 0.24 -11.14 15.04
N SER A 104 -0.97 -11.69 15.17
CA SER A 104 -1.26 -13.08 14.83
C SER A 104 -2.52 -13.19 13.98
N GLU A 105 -2.47 -13.98 12.91
CA GLU A 105 -3.63 -14.21 12.03
C GLU A 105 -4.77 -14.97 12.74
N GLN A 106 -4.55 -15.48 13.96
CA GLN A 106 -5.60 -16.13 14.75
C GLN A 106 -6.58 -15.12 15.36
N ASN A 107 -6.15 -13.89 15.62
CA ASN A 107 -6.93 -12.87 16.32
C ASN A 107 -6.84 -11.46 15.69
N THR A 108 -6.18 -11.32 14.54
CA THR A 108 -6.02 -10.06 13.83
C THR A 108 -6.46 -10.23 12.38
N LEU A 109 -7.41 -9.39 11.93
CA LEU A 109 -7.76 -9.26 10.52
C LEU A 109 -6.79 -8.24 9.87
N PHE A 110 -5.88 -8.74 9.04
CA PHE A 110 -4.99 -7.92 8.23
C PHE A 110 -5.64 -7.62 6.89
N ILE A 111 -5.67 -6.35 6.49
CA ILE A 111 -6.16 -5.90 5.18
C ILE A 111 -5.08 -5.03 4.54
N SER A 112 -4.76 -5.30 3.28
CA SER A 112 -3.94 -4.45 2.42
C SER A 112 -4.75 -4.09 1.19
N MET A 113 -4.90 -2.79 0.93
CA MET A 113 -5.69 -2.28 -0.18
C MET A 113 -5.09 -1.00 -0.76
N ASN A 114 -5.51 -0.64 -1.97
CA ASN A 114 -5.37 0.72 -2.50
C ASN A 114 -6.72 1.44 -2.45
N ASP A 115 -6.68 2.75 -2.20
CA ASP A 115 -7.87 3.62 -2.16
C ASP A 115 -8.34 4.00 -3.57
N ILE A 116 -7.40 4.19 -4.48
CA ILE A 116 -7.63 4.52 -5.89
C ILE A 116 -6.58 3.87 -6.80
N GLY A 117 -6.87 3.84 -8.09
CA GLY A 117 -5.97 3.36 -9.13
C GLY A 117 -4.90 4.37 -9.56
N SER A 118 -4.12 4.01 -10.57
CA SER A 118 -3.24 4.95 -11.26
C SER A 118 -3.34 4.76 -12.77
N THR A 119 -3.05 5.81 -13.54
CA THR A 119 -3.03 5.69 -15.02
C THR A 119 -1.79 4.97 -15.56
N LEU A 120 -1.02 4.27 -14.70
CA LEU A 120 0.14 3.48 -15.10
C LEU A 120 -0.29 2.31 -15.98
N SER A 121 0.39 2.15 -17.10
CA SER A 121 0.22 1.00 -17.99
C SER A 121 1.56 0.29 -18.22
N LEU A 122 1.48 -1.03 -18.43
CA LEU A 122 2.61 -1.93 -18.66
C LEU A 122 2.55 -2.49 -20.09
N PRO A 123 2.88 -1.71 -21.13
CA PRO A 123 2.87 -2.23 -22.49
C PRO A 123 3.91 -3.35 -22.68
N GLY A 124 3.49 -4.42 -23.36
CA GLY A 124 4.38 -5.47 -23.84
C GLY A 124 5.25 -4.99 -25.01
N PHE A 125 6.38 -5.62 -25.33
CA PHE A 125 6.86 -6.92 -24.84
C PHE A 125 8.32 -6.85 -24.34
N PRO A 126 8.58 -6.27 -23.15
CA PRO A 126 9.94 -6.19 -22.63
C PRO A 126 10.55 -7.57 -22.41
N ALA A 127 11.84 -7.71 -22.67
CA ALA A 127 12.56 -8.94 -22.41
C ALA A 127 12.53 -9.28 -20.91
N ARG A 128 12.49 -10.58 -20.59
CA ARG A 128 12.60 -11.05 -19.21
C ARG A 128 13.91 -10.53 -18.59
N ASN A 129 13.84 -10.07 -17.34
CA ASN A 129 14.95 -9.46 -16.58
C ASN A 129 15.46 -8.10 -17.10
N SER A 130 14.77 -7.48 -18.05
CA SER A 130 15.06 -6.08 -18.40
C SER A 130 14.59 -5.12 -17.30
N ASP A 131 15.23 -3.95 -17.22
CA ASP A 131 14.78 -2.88 -16.32
C ASP A 131 13.42 -2.36 -16.79
N MET A 132 12.36 -2.66 -16.03
CA MET A 132 10.99 -2.32 -16.39
C MET A 132 10.74 -0.83 -16.61
N VAL A 133 11.52 0.05 -15.97
CA VAL A 133 11.32 1.51 -16.04
C VAL A 133 12.16 2.13 -17.14
N SER A 134 13.41 1.69 -17.29
CA SER A 134 14.40 2.38 -18.14
C SER A 134 14.67 1.66 -19.46
N ALA A 135 14.41 0.35 -19.55
CA ALA A 135 14.70 -0.41 -20.76
C ALA A 135 13.58 -0.24 -21.81
N PRO A 136 13.93 -0.22 -23.10
CA PRO A 136 12.93 -0.28 -24.16
C PRO A 136 12.21 -1.63 -24.14
N ALA A 137 10.88 -1.60 -24.30
CA ALA A 137 10.03 -2.78 -24.46
C ALA A 137 9.84 -3.19 -25.93
N GLY A 138 10.21 -2.31 -26.87
CA GLY A 138 10.18 -2.58 -28.29
C GLY A 138 10.37 -1.30 -29.11
N THR A 139 10.12 -1.40 -30.41
CA THR A 139 10.19 -0.28 -31.37
C THR A 139 8.83 -0.08 -32.02
N SER A 140 8.38 1.17 -32.13
CA SER A 140 7.13 1.49 -32.83
C SER A 140 7.32 1.36 -34.34
N ASP A 141 6.32 0.78 -35.01
CA ASP A 141 6.25 0.67 -36.47
C ASP A 141 5.83 1.98 -37.16
N ALA A 142 5.28 2.94 -36.41
CA ALA A 142 4.80 4.21 -36.94
C ALA A 142 5.91 5.27 -37.07
N ASP A 143 6.83 5.34 -36.11
CA ASP A 143 7.89 6.36 -36.06
C ASP A 143 9.31 5.78 -35.93
N SER A 144 9.45 4.46 -35.87
CA SER A 144 10.73 3.74 -35.71
C SER A 144 11.51 4.08 -34.42
N LEU A 145 10.90 4.77 -33.45
CA LEU A 145 11.52 5.06 -32.16
C LEU A 145 11.18 3.97 -31.13
N PRO A 146 12.07 3.68 -30.17
CA PRO A 146 11.77 2.73 -29.10
C PRO A 146 10.63 3.23 -28.20
N TYR A 147 9.96 2.34 -27.49
CA TYR A 147 9.01 2.68 -26.41
C TYR A 147 9.40 1.96 -25.12
N LEU A 148 9.10 2.56 -23.97
CA LEU A 148 9.41 1.98 -22.66
C LEU A 148 8.35 0.97 -22.21
N GLY A 149 8.72 0.09 -21.29
CA GLY A 149 7.80 -0.90 -20.70
C GLY A 149 6.78 -0.34 -19.72
N LEU A 150 6.84 0.96 -19.41
CA LEU A 150 5.89 1.68 -18.55
C LEU A 150 5.54 3.04 -19.16
N SER A 151 4.27 3.42 -19.06
CA SER A 151 3.79 4.75 -19.43
C SER A 151 2.57 5.14 -18.61
N TYR A 152 2.21 6.42 -18.63
CA TYR A 152 1.03 6.95 -17.98
C TYR A 152 0.07 7.57 -19.00
N ALA A 153 -1.22 7.60 -18.70
CA ALA A 153 -2.17 8.34 -19.53
C ALA A 153 -1.98 9.86 -19.41
N THR A 154 -1.69 10.35 -18.19
CA THR A 154 -1.60 11.79 -17.90
C THR A 154 -0.38 12.12 -17.04
N GLY A 155 0.07 13.37 -17.08
CA GLY A 155 1.01 13.89 -16.10
C GLY A 155 2.10 14.81 -16.67
N PRO A 156 3.02 15.26 -15.81
CA PRO A 156 4.01 16.28 -16.15
C PRO A 156 5.08 15.81 -17.12
N SER A 157 5.30 14.50 -17.25
CA SER A 157 6.36 13.99 -18.11
C SER A 157 6.05 14.13 -19.61
N TYR A 158 4.82 14.47 -20.01
CA TYR A 158 4.47 14.69 -21.41
C TYR A 158 5.47 15.64 -22.08
N SER A 159 5.77 16.78 -21.44
CA SER A 159 6.72 17.77 -21.96
C SER A 159 8.18 17.34 -21.91
N SER A 160 8.52 16.17 -21.38
CA SER A 160 9.85 15.58 -21.47
C SER A 160 9.98 14.64 -22.67
N PHE A 161 8.89 13.97 -23.05
CA PHE A 161 8.85 12.95 -24.11
C PHE A 161 8.26 13.44 -25.43
N TYR A 162 7.60 14.60 -25.43
CA TYR A 162 6.99 15.19 -26.62
C TYR A 162 7.42 16.64 -26.81
N ARG A 163 7.52 17.08 -28.06
CA ARG A 163 7.84 18.45 -28.46
C ARG A 163 6.89 18.91 -29.55
N THR A 164 6.32 20.09 -29.39
CA THR A 164 5.53 20.74 -30.44
C THR A 164 6.37 20.82 -31.73
N ASN A 165 5.81 20.38 -32.85
CA ASN A 165 6.43 20.29 -34.19
C ASN A 165 7.46 19.18 -34.43
N GLN A 166 7.95 18.50 -33.39
CA GLN A 166 8.84 17.34 -33.54
C GLN A 166 8.14 16.02 -33.20
N GLY A 167 7.04 16.08 -32.44
CA GLY A 167 6.29 14.90 -32.02
C GLY A 167 6.99 14.19 -30.86
N ARG A 168 6.95 12.85 -30.90
CA ARG A 168 7.54 11.98 -29.88
C ARG A 168 9.06 12.00 -29.98
N LEU A 169 9.74 12.15 -28.85
CA LEU A 169 11.17 12.01 -28.73
C LEU A 169 11.56 10.56 -28.45
N ASP A 170 12.81 10.20 -28.73
CA ASP A 170 13.37 8.92 -28.30
C ASP A 170 13.35 8.84 -26.75
N PRO A 171 12.52 7.96 -26.15
CA PRO A 171 12.37 7.91 -24.72
C PRO A 171 13.62 7.38 -24.01
N VAL A 172 14.46 6.57 -24.68
CA VAL A 172 15.70 6.06 -24.08
C VAL A 172 16.66 7.22 -23.85
N SER A 173 16.84 8.07 -24.87
CA SER A 173 17.64 9.29 -24.78
C SER A 173 17.16 10.23 -23.65
N VAL A 174 15.84 10.39 -23.48
CA VAL A 174 15.26 11.21 -22.39
C VAL A 174 15.60 10.63 -21.01
N VAL A 175 15.45 9.33 -20.84
CA VAL A 175 15.70 8.62 -19.58
C VAL A 175 17.20 8.62 -19.23
N GLU A 176 18.08 8.40 -20.21
CA GLU A 176 19.54 8.43 -20.02
C GLU A 176 20.05 9.83 -19.67
N GLY A 177 19.36 10.89 -20.12
CA GLY A 177 19.64 12.26 -19.71
C GLY A 177 19.41 12.55 -18.22
N THR A 178 18.71 11.66 -17.50
CA THR A 178 18.51 11.76 -16.05
C THR A 178 19.40 10.74 -15.33
N THR A 179 20.45 11.25 -14.68
CA THR A 179 21.45 10.42 -13.98
C THR A 179 20.88 9.71 -12.76
N ASN A 180 20.06 10.39 -11.95
CA ASN A 180 19.40 9.78 -10.81
C ASN A 180 18.25 8.87 -11.30
N ALA A 181 18.40 7.56 -11.10
CA ALA A 181 17.43 6.58 -11.55
C ALA A 181 16.04 6.74 -10.90
N HIS A 182 15.96 7.27 -9.68
CA HIS A 182 14.71 7.52 -8.94
C HIS A 182 13.95 8.75 -9.44
N GLU A 183 14.63 9.63 -10.18
CA GLU A 183 14.06 10.85 -10.78
C GLU A 183 13.66 10.66 -12.25
N ARG A 184 13.98 9.50 -12.84
CA ARG A 184 13.54 9.14 -14.19
C ARG A 184 12.02 9.05 -14.21
N THR A 185 11.43 9.66 -15.23
CA THR A 185 9.98 9.66 -15.45
C THR A 185 9.63 8.72 -16.61
N CYS A 186 8.41 8.19 -16.60
CA CYS A 186 7.85 7.45 -17.72
C CYS A 186 7.03 8.39 -18.62
N PRO A 187 6.93 8.14 -19.94
CA PRO A 187 6.11 8.93 -20.84
C PRO A 187 4.66 9.06 -20.37
N ALA A 188 4.08 10.24 -20.57
CA ALA A 188 2.65 10.51 -20.41
C ALA A 188 2.03 10.96 -21.73
N SER A 189 0.75 10.66 -21.95
CA SER A 189 0.04 10.98 -23.21
C SER A 189 -0.69 12.33 -23.19
N VAL A 190 -1.18 12.76 -22.02
CA VAL A 190 -1.88 14.04 -21.83
C VAL A 190 -1.07 14.95 -20.89
N PRO A 191 -0.69 16.16 -21.31
CA PRO A 191 0.07 17.08 -20.48
C PRO A 191 -0.77 17.58 -19.30
N MET A 192 -0.24 17.41 -18.09
CA MET A 192 -0.82 17.94 -16.86
C MET A 192 0.29 18.38 -15.90
N ALA A 193 0.02 19.29 -14.98
CA ALA A 193 0.98 19.63 -13.93
C ALA A 193 1.25 18.44 -13.00
N GLU A 194 0.21 17.65 -12.75
CA GLU A 194 0.22 16.39 -11.99
C GLU A 194 -0.70 15.41 -12.72
N GLY A 195 -0.34 14.13 -12.74
CA GLY A 195 -1.19 13.07 -13.29
C GLY A 195 -2.43 12.87 -12.44
N VAL A 196 -3.54 12.48 -13.07
CA VAL A 196 -4.75 12.05 -12.37
C VAL A 196 -4.64 10.60 -11.92
N ASP A 197 -5.46 10.25 -10.93
CA ASP A 197 -5.61 8.88 -10.47
C ASP A 197 -6.32 8.00 -11.51
N GLY A 198 -6.17 6.69 -11.35
CA GLY A 198 -6.83 5.68 -12.17
C GLY A 198 -8.24 5.38 -11.65
N GLY A 199 -9.16 5.11 -12.57
CA GLY A 199 -10.55 4.76 -12.27
C GLY A 199 -10.86 3.26 -12.36
N GLU A 200 -9.84 2.43 -12.48
CA GLU A 200 -9.96 0.98 -12.46
C GLU A 200 -10.24 0.46 -11.04
N ASP A 201 -10.84 -0.74 -10.96
CA ASP A 201 -11.09 -1.41 -9.69
C ASP A 201 -9.77 -1.65 -8.93
N ALA A 202 -9.79 -1.32 -7.64
CA ALA A 202 -8.68 -1.50 -6.72
C ALA A 202 -8.63 -2.94 -6.16
N SER A 203 -7.44 -3.41 -5.81
CA SER A 203 -7.24 -4.75 -5.23
C SER A 203 -7.28 -4.68 -3.70
N VAL A 204 -7.90 -5.69 -3.09
CA VAL A 204 -7.93 -5.88 -1.64
C VAL A 204 -7.41 -7.27 -1.32
N TYR A 205 -6.45 -7.35 -0.41
CA TYR A 205 -5.91 -8.59 0.12
C TYR A 205 -6.20 -8.66 1.61
N ALA A 206 -6.66 -9.81 2.09
CA ALA A 206 -7.02 -10.00 3.48
C ALA A 206 -6.53 -11.33 4.05
N ALA A 207 -6.19 -11.35 5.33
CA ALA A 207 -5.81 -12.55 6.09
C ALA A 207 -6.29 -12.44 7.54
N GLY A 208 -6.65 -13.57 8.15
CA GLY A 208 -7.13 -13.64 9.53
C GLY A 208 -8.65 -13.84 9.66
N PRO A 209 -9.23 -13.54 10.84
CA PRO A 209 -10.65 -13.78 11.11
C PRO A 209 -11.54 -13.08 10.10
N TRP A 210 -12.50 -13.81 9.52
CA TRP A 210 -13.46 -13.31 8.54
C TRP A 210 -12.90 -12.78 7.21
N ALA A 211 -11.60 -12.95 6.93
CA ALA A 211 -10.99 -12.48 5.68
C ALA A 211 -11.67 -13.00 4.40
N PHE A 212 -12.33 -14.16 4.46
CA PHE A 212 -13.08 -14.74 3.35
C PHE A 212 -14.23 -13.85 2.83
N MET A 213 -14.73 -12.92 3.64
CA MET A 213 -15.77 -11.97 3.21
C MET A 213 -15.25 -10.99 2.17
N LEU A 214 -13.96 -10.70 2.15
CA LEU A 214 -13.31 -9.79 1.19
C LEU A 214 -12.91 -10.56 -0.08
N SER A 215 -13.88 -11.18 -0.75
CA SER A 215 -13.68 -11.95 -1.98
C SER A 215 -14.66 -11.52 -3.09
N GLY A 216 -14.25 -11.70 -4.34
CA GLY A 216 -15.03 -11.25 -5.51
C GLY A 216 -14.93 -9.74 -5.77
N GLY A 217 -15.93 -9.18 -6.45
CA GLY A 217 -16.07 -7.75 -6.67
C GLY A 217 -17.14 -7.15 -5.76
N TYR A 218 -16.85 -6.01 -5.15
CA TYR A 218 -17.72 -5.32 -4.20
C TYR A 218 -17.40 -3.82 -4.19
N GLU A 219 -18.34 -3.04 -3.68
CA GLU A 219 -18.18 -1.60 -3.49
C GLU A 219 -17.15 -1.31 -2.38
N GLN A 220 -16.33 -0.25 -2.53
CA GLN A 220 -15.24 0.05 -1.59
C GLN A 220 -15.73 0.24 -0.13
N HIS A 221 -16.93 0.79 0.07
CA HIS A 221 -17.50 0.97 1.41
C HIS A 221 -17.81 -0.36 2.14
N PHE A 222 -17.92 -1.48 1.41
CA PHE A 222 -18.11 -2.81 1.99
C PHE A 222 -16.95 -3.22 2.91
N ILE A 223 -15.73 -2.71 2.65
CA ILE A 223 -14.54 -2.99 3.47
C ILE A 223 -14.76 -2.51 4.91
N ALA A 224 -15.29 -1.31 5.11
CA ALA A 224 -15.57 -0.76 6.43
C ALA A 224 -16.63 -1.58 7.19
N HIS A 225 -17.70 -1.99 6.50
CA HIS A 225 -18.71 -2.87 7.08
C HIS A 225 -18.14 -4.24 7.47
N THR A 226 -17.24 -4.79 6.66
CA THR A 226 -16.58 -6.05 6.94
C THR A 226 -15.68 -5.95 8.18
N ILE A 227 -14.91 -4.87 8.29
CA ILE A 227 -14.08 -4.59 9.47
C ILE A 227 -14.97 -4.53 10.72
N ALA A 228 -16.04 -3.73 10.69
CA ALA A 228 -16.96 -3.58 11.83
C ALA A 228 -17.62 -4.91 12.23
N PHE A 229 -18.05 -5.71 11.25
CA PHE A 229 -18.59 -7.04 11.51
C PHE A 229 -17.55 -7.99 12.10
N ALA A 230 -16.34 -8.04 11.53
CA ALA A 230 -15.29 -8.96 11.95
C ALA A 230 -14.77 -8.66 13.37
N SER A 231 -14.77 -7.38 13.75
CA SER A 231 -14.35 -6.92 15.08
C SER A 231 -15.50 -6.82 16.09
N CYS A 232 -16.73 -7.19 15.71
CA CYS A 232 -17.93 -7.00 16.55
C CYS A 232 -18.12 -5.56 17.05
N MET A 233 -17.65 -4.56 16.31
CA MET A 233 -17.87 -3.16 16.64
C MET A 233 -19.37 -2.83 16.59
N ASP A 234 -19.86 -2.13 17.62
CA ASP A 234 -21.24 -1.67 17.74
C ASP A 234 -22.31 -2.77 17.57
N GLY A 235 -22.00 -4.02 17.94
CA GLY A 235 -22.95 -5.14 17.84
C GLY A 235 -23.17 -5.65 16.41
N ALA A 236 -22.34 -5.24 15.45
CA ALA A 236 -22.47 -5.63 14.04
C ALA A 236 -22.46 -7.16 13.82
N CYS A 237 -21.89 -7.93 14.75
CA CYS A 237 -21.82 -9.39 14.70
C CYS A 237 -22.96 -10.12 15.44
N ASP A 238 -23.93 -9.41 16.04
CA ASP A 238 -25.00 -9.99 16.87
C ASP A 238 -25.84 -11.04 16.12
N GLY A 239 -25.98 -10.90 14.80
CA GLY A 239 -26.65 -11.88 13.94
C GLY A 239 -25.88 -13.19 13.74
N ALA A 240 -24.57 -13.20 13.93
CA ALA A 240 -23.69 -14.36 13.74
C ALA A 240 -23.39 -15.12 15.04
N ALA A 241 -23.50 -14.46 16.20
CA ALA A 241 -23.31 -15.07 17.52
C ALA A 241 -24.46 -16.00 17.95
N SER A 242 -25.54 -16.07 17.18
CA SER A 242 -26.74 -16.86 17.48
C SER A 242 -26.61 -18.33 17.04
N ILE A 243 -25.64 -19.07 17.57
CA ILE A 243 -25.80 -20.53 17.69
C ILE A 243 -26.30 -20.79 19.11
N THR A 244 -27.62 -20.77 19.27
CA THR A 244 -28.25 -21.35 20.45
C THR A 244 -28.01 -22.86 20.41
N LEU A 245 -26.91 -23.31 21.03
CA LEU A 245 -26.72 -24.70 21.43
C LEU A 245 -27.83 -25.02 22.44
N SER A 246 -28.97 -25.47 21.92
CA SER A 246 -30.05 -25.98 22.75
C SER A 246 -29.47 -27.09 23.62
N MET A 247 -29.66 -26.98 24.94
CA MET A 247 -29.32 -28.02 25.91
C MET A 247 -29.92 -29.39 25.51
N ALA A 248 -31.03 -29.40 24.73
CA ALA A 248 -31.61 -30.62 24.19
C ALA A 248 -30.71 -31.32 23.15
N ALA A 249 -29.96 -30.57 22.33
CA ALA A 249 -29.04 -31.12 21.34
C ALA A 249 -27.80 -31.76 22.00
N LEU A 250 -27.27 -31.13 23.05
CA LEU A 250 -26.21 -31.71 23.89
C LEU A 250 -26.68 -32.96 24.65
N ALA A 251 -27.89 -32.93 25.22
CA ALA A 251 -28.47 -34.09 25.91
C ALA A 251 -28.71 -35.29 24.98
N ALA A 252 -29.15 -35.05 23.73
CA ALA A 252 -29.34 -36.12 22.74
C ALA A 252 -28.02 -36.80 22.33
N VAL A 253 -26.91 -36.05 22.26
CA VAL A 253 -25.58 -36.60 21.97
C VAL A 253 -25.05 -37.43 23.15
N PHE A 254 -25.36 -37.04 24.39
CA PHE A 254 -25.00 -37.85 25.57
C PHE A 254 -25.87 -39.10 25.71
N LEU A 255 -27.18 -39.01 25.43
CA LEU A 255 -28.10 -40.16 25.48
C LEU A 255 -27.74 -41.21 24.42
N THR A 256 -27.37 -40.82 23.21
CA THR A 256 -26.96 -41.77 22.17
C THR A 256 -25.65 -42.49 22.48
N LYS A 257 -24.76 -41.93 23.31
CA LYS A 257 -23.57 -42.62 23.84
C LYS A 257 -23.82 -43.49 25.06
N LEU A 258 -24.91 -43.26 25.80
CA LEU A 258 -25.30 -44.07 26.97
C LEU A 258 -26.12 -45.32 26.59
N PHE A 259 -26.69 -45.34 25.39
CA PHE A 259 -27.50 -46.45 24.87
C PHE A 259 -26.87 -47.18 23.67
N ALA A 260 -25.55 -47.03 23.49
CA ALA A 260 -24.73 -47.77 22.53
C ALA A 260 -23.73 -48.68 23.26
#